data_AF-A0A0R3GM22-F1
#
_entry.id   AF-A0A0R3GM22-F1
#
_cell.length_a   1.000
_cell.length_b   1.000
_cell.length_c   1.000
_cell.angle_alpha   90.00
_cell.angle_beta   90.00
_cell.angle_gamma   90.00
#
_symmetry.space_group_name_H-M   'P 1'
#
loop_
_entity.id
_entity.type
_entity.pdbx_description
1 polymer ?
#
loop_
_entity_poly.entity_id
_entity_poly.type
_entity_poly.pdbx_seq_one_letter_code
_entity_poly.pdbx_strand_id
1 'polypeptide(L)'
;MYLDENAVADRLFREAEIREKIAADYGFSSDTMSASEFIDSVVEKLDQHPAEPMQPRSNREVFIAVVKAVGSNSRQWVTFRRNQNDLRDLLGDFEPARAQGAAPASLRALLPGTTGGGDARAILAWAATLADLDERRASYYDGVIELANTLRRRAASRDIELSDEKLMLCVVGHLIDEPPKRWDGPRLGKLAGMRFPLASEFFRNLGWNGFKPDRHVIRLLNRWVPNIVEQQADSVNALVSLTGRETGEVREAMKYSLAGMAISPTSNYSRTDNLIWLLGANAEKKGRESDTRYVKP
;
A
#
# COMPACT_ATOMS: atom_id res chain seq x y z
N MET A 1 0.46 21.75 -11.42
CA MET A 1 -0.81 21.06 -11.18
C MET A 1 -0.70 20.17 -9.96
N TYR A 2 -1.38 20.51 -8.87
CA TYR A 2 -1.25 19.82 -7.58
C TYR A 2 -2.61 19.57 -6.91
N LEU A 3 -2.71 18.49 -6.14
CA LEU A 3 -3.87 18.20 -5.31
C LEU A 3 -4.05 19.32 -4.27
N ASP A 4 -5.27 19.83 -4.17
CA ASP A 4 -5.68 20.76 -3.12
C ASP A 4 -6.13 19.97 -1.88
N GLU A 5 -5.17 19.65 -1.00
CA GLU A 5 -5.45 18.91 0.23
C GLU A 5 -6.50 19.59 1.12
N ASN A 6 -6.58 20.94 1.09
CA ASN A 6 -7.61 21.67 1.82
C ASN A 6 -9.02 21.40 1.27
N ALA A 7 -9.18 21.39 -0.05
CA ALA A 7 -10.47 21.06 -0.67
C ALA A 7 -10.90 19.62 -0.35
N VAL A 8 -9.93 18.68 -0.32
CA VAL A 8 -10.19 17.29 0.09
C VAL A 8 -10.61 17.22 1.56
N ALA A 9 -9.89 17.91 2.45
CA ALA A 9 -10.21 17.98 3.86
C ALA A 9 -11.60 18.57 4.11
N ASP A 10 -11.91 19.70 3.48
CA ASP A 10 -13.22 20.35 3.58
C ASP A 10 -14.34 19.43 3.10
N ARG A 11 -14.13 18.70 2.00
CA ARG A 11 -15.14 17.76 1.50
C ARG A 11 -15.42 16.63 2.49
N LEU A 12 -14.37 16.04 3.05
CA LEU A 12 -14.47 14.94 4.01
C LEU A 12 -15.05 15.40 5.37
N PHE A 13 -14.86 16.66 5.73
CA PHE A 13 -15.28 17.21 7.02
C PHE A 13 -16.70 17.81 7.01
N ARG A 14 -17.16 18.36 5.87
CA ARG A 14 -18.40 19.15 5.77
C ARG A 14 -19.67 18.35 6.08
N GLU A 15 -19.75 17.10 5.61
CA GLU A 15 -20.92 16.25 5.82
C GLU A 15 -20.78 15.50 7.15
N ALA A 16 -21.66 15.79 8.12
CA ALA A 16 -21.59 15.22 9.47
C ALA A 16 -21.59 13.68 9.47
N GLU A 17 -22.43 13.07 8.65
CA GLU A 17 -22.51 11.60 8.53
C GLU A 17 -21.17 10.99 8.06
N ILE A 18 -20.51 11.61 7.09
CA ILE A 18 -19.19 11.17 6.59
C ILE A 18 -18.13 11.35 7.68
N ARG A 19 -18.09 12.53 8.29
CA ARG A 19 -17.12 12.90 9.32
C ARG A 19 -17.23 11.96 10.53
N GLU A 20 -18.43 11.78 11.06
CA GLU A 20 -18.70 10.91 12.23
C GLU A 20 -18.35 9.46 11.92
N LYS A 21 -18.70 8.98 10.72
CA LYS A 21 -18.33 7.62 10.30
C LYS A 21 -16.81 7.42 10.28
N ILE A 22 -16.07 8.35 9.68
CA ILE A 22 -14.61 8.27 9.62
C ILE A 22 -14.04 8.35 11.05
N ALA A 23 -14.46 9.33 11.86
CA ALA A 23 -14.00 9.47 13.24
C ALA A 23 -14.19 8.17 14.05
N ALA A 24 -15.36 7.52 13.93
CA ALA A 24 -15.64 6.23 14.54
C ALA A 24 -14.74 5.10 13.98
N ASP A 25 -14.58 5.02 12.66
CA ASP A 25 -13.76 4.00 12.00
C ASP A 25 -12.26 4.11 12.41
N TYR A 26 -11.77 5.31 12.70
CA TYR A 26 -10.39 5.60 13.14
C TYR A 26 -10.21 5.81 14.64
N GLY A 27 -11.30 5.77 15.42
CA GLY A 27 -11.30 5.73 16.88
C GLY A 27 -10.88 7.04 17.53
N PHE A 28 -11.42 8.17 17.07
CA PHE A 28 -11.25 9.50 17.67
C PHE A 28 -12.57 10.29 17.61
N SER A 29 -12.67 11.43 18.32
CA SER A 29 -13.81 12.37 18.22
C SER A 29 -13.44 13.57 17.35
N SER A 30 -14.40 14.07 16.56
CA SER A 30 -14.22 15.20 15.65
C SER A 30 -14.89 16.52 16.11
N ASP A 31 -15.51 16.54 17.29
CA ASP A 31 -16.48 17.59 17.68
C ASP A 31 -15.88 19.00 17.75
N THR A 32 -14.58 19.10 18.04
CA THR A 32 -13.85 20.37 18.18
C THR A 32 -12.72 20.53 17.17
N MET A 33 -12.66 19.68 16.15
CA MET A 33 -11.58 19.70 15.16
C MET A 33 -11.93 20.63 13.99
N SER A 34 -10.90 21.27 13.43
CA SER A 34 -10.93 21.81 12.07
C SER A 34 -10.81 20.68 11.03
N ALA A 35 -11.10 20.99 9.76
CA ALA A 35 -10.95 20.03 8.67
C ALA A 35 -9.50 19.51 8.53
N SER A 36 -8.50 20.37 8.76
CA SER A 36 -7.08 19.96 8.74
C SER A 36 -6.75 19.01 9.88
N GLU A 37 -7.10 19.37 11.13
CA GLU A 37 -6.83 18.54 12.31
C GLU A 37 -7.53 17.18 12.21
N PHE A 38 -8.74 17.15 11.64
CA PHE A 38 -9.48 15.93 11.37
C PHE A 38 -8.71 15.01 10.44
N ILE A 39 -8.24 15.51 9.30
CA ILE A 39 -7.50 14.71 8.32
C ILE A 39 -6.14 14.27 8.85
N ASP A 40 -5.42 15.15 9.54
CA ASP A 40 -4.14 14.80 10.17
C ASP A 40 -4.33 13.67 11.18
N SER A 41 -5.41 13.69 11.96
CA SER A 41 -5.77 12.61 12.88
C SER A 41 -6.05 11.29 12.16
N VAL A 42 -6.71 11.31 10.98
CA VAL A 42 -6.94 10.09 10.19
C VAL A 42 -5.61 9.54 9.63
N VAL A 43 -4.78 10.40 9.05
CA VAL A 43 -3.49 10.01 8.46
C VAL A 43 -2.57 9.43 9.53
N GLU A 44 -2.53 10.03 10.72
CA GLU A 44 -1.76 9.50 11.86
C GLU A 44 -2.24 8.08 12.24
N LYS A 45 -3.56 7.85 12.26
CA LYS A 45 -4.13 6.54 12.60
C LYS A 45 -3.92 5.47 11.53
N LEU A 46 -3.54 5.85 10.30
CA LEU A 46 -3.12 4.90 9.27
C LEU A 46 -1.71 4.35 9.53
N ASP A 47 -0.88 5.07 10.31
CA ASP A 47 0.44 4.61 10.78
C ASP A 47 1.36 4.21 9.60
N GLN A 48 1.45 5.10 8.61
CA GLN A 48 2.20 4.94 7.36
C GLN A 48 3.16 6.11 7.15
N HIS A 49 4.01 6.34 8.13
CA HIS A 49 5.02 7.39 8.09
C HIS A 49 6.22 6.95 7.25
N PRO A 50 6.62 7.72 6.22
CA PRO A 50 7.83 7.46 5.48
C PRO A 50 9.05 7.34 6.40
N ALA A 51 9.84 6.30 6.18
CA ALA A 51 11.12 6.02 6.84
C ALA A 51 12.14 5.57 5.78
N GLU A 52 13.41 5.45 6.18
CA GLU A 52 14.48 5.02 5.30
C GLU A 52 14.23 3.61 4.75
N PRO A 53 13.99 3.43 3.43
CA PRO A 53 13.59 2.14 2.85
C PRO A 53 14.61 1.03 3.05
N MET A 54 15.89 1.40 3.14
CA MET A 54 17.01 0.47 3.27
C MET A 54 17.33 0.10 4.72
N GLN A 55 16.57 0.61 5.70
CA GLN A 55 16.73 0.23 7.10
C GLN A 55 16.31 -1.25 7.30
N PRO A 56 17.15 -2.09 7.94
CA PRO A 56 16.79 -3.48 8.21
C PRO A 56 15.49 -3.62 9.02
N ARG A 57 14.73 -4.68 8.72
CA ARG A 57 13.49 -5.04 9.41
C ARG A 57 13.56 -6.48 9.91
N SER A 58 13.01 -6.72 11.09
CA SER A 58 12.79 -8.07 11.61
C SER A 58 11.70 -8.80 10.82
N ASN A 59 11.74 -10.14 10.83
CA ASN A 59 10.67 -10.95 10.22
C ASN A 59 9.31 -10.71 10.92
N ARG A 60 9.31 -10.33 12.20
CA ARG A 60 8.11 -9.88 12.92
C ARG A 60 7.52 -8.60 12.33
N GLU A 61 8.35 -7.57 12.09
CA GLU A 61 7.90 -6.33 11.43
C GLU A 61 7.35 -6.61 10.03
N VAL A 62 8.04 -7.46 9.26
CA VAL A 62 7.55 -7.93 7.95
C VAL A 62 6.19 -8.60 8.09
N PHE A 63 6.01 -9.48 9.07
CA PHE A 63 4.74 -10.17 9.29
C PHE A 63 3.61 -9.23 9.70
N ILE A 64 3.88 -8.23 10.55
CA ILE A 64 2.91 -7.18 10.89
C ILE A 64 2.45 -6.44 9.63
N ALA A 65 3.39 -6.07 8.75
CA ALA A 65 3.06 -5.40 7.49
C ALA A 65 2.23 -6.29 6.56
N VAL A 66 2.51 -7.60 6.50
CA VAL A 66 1.68 -8.58 5.76
C VAL A 66 0.26 -8.60 6.30
N VAL A 67 0.09 -8.74 7.62
CA VAL A 67 -1.25 -8.82 8.24
C VAL A 67 -2.04 -7.53 8.02
N LYS A 68 -1.41 -6.35 8.13
CA LYS A 68 -2.03 -5.05 7.82
C LYS A 68 -2.48 -4.99 6.35
N ALA A 69 -1.62 -5.37 5.40
CA ALA A 69 -1.93 -5.30 3.97
C ALA A 69 -3.00 -6.31 3.54
N VAL A 70 -2.85 -7.59 3.89
CA VAL A 70 -3.79 -8.65 3.51
C VAL A 70 -5.09 -8.56 4.30
N GLY A 71 -5.02 -8.23 5.59
CA GLY A 71 -6.18 -8.12 6.47
C GLY A 71 -7.12 -6.97 6.10
N SER A 72 -6.60 -5.91 5.49
CA SER A 72 -7.40 -4.78 4.99
C SER A 72 -7.94 -4.97 3.57
N ASN A 73 -7.56 -6.06 2.88
CA ASN A 73 -7.97 -6.32 1.50
C ASN A 73 -9.51 -6.38 1.37
N SER A 74 -10.08 -5.55 0.49
CA SER A 74 -11.50 -5.59 0.12
C SER A 74 -12.48 -5.50 1.32
N ARG A 75 -12.05 -4.87 2.42
CA ARG A 75 -12.84 -4.71 3.65
C ARG A 75 -12.95 -3.26 4.06
N GLN A 76 -13.97 -2.95 4.85
CA GLN A 76 -13.99 -1.67 5.56
C GLN A 76 -12.90 -1.67 6.63
N TRP A 77 -12.17 -0.56 6.72
CA TRP A 77 -11.07 -0.39 7.67
C TRP A 77 -11.51 -0.66 9.12
N VAL A 78 -12.70 -0.21 9.50
CA VAL A 78 -13.29 -0.45 10.83
C VAL A 78 -13.41 -1.93 11.16
N THR A 79 -13.70 -2.78 10.18
CA THR A 79 -13.81 -4.22 10.39
C THR A 79 -12.46 -4.83 10.73
N PHE A 80 -11.40 -4.42 10.03
CA PHE A 80 -10.04 -4.84 10.35
C PHE A 80 -9.61 -4.35 11.74
N ARG A 81 -9.86 -3.07 12.06
CA ARG A 81 -9.50 -2.50 13.36
C ARG A 81 -10.21 -3.14 14.54
N ARG A 82 -11.51 -3.46 14.41
CA ARG A 82 -12.27 -4.16 15.48
C ARG A 82 -11.66 -5.50 15.85
N ASN A 83 -11.09 -6.20 14.87
CA ASN A 83 -10.50 -7.53 15.06
C ASN A 83 -8.99 -7.48 15.33
N GLN A 84 -8.38 -6.30 15.41
CA GLN A 84 -6.91 -6.18 15.47
C GLN A 84 -6.31 -6.83 16.72
N ASN A 85 -6.97 -6.67 17.88
CA ASN A 85 -6.52 -7.32 19.12
C ASN A 85 -6.71 -8.84 19.05
N ASP A 86 -7.85 -9.32 18.57
CA ASP A 86 -8.12 -10.75 18.40
C ASP A 86 -7.16 -11.39 17.38
N LEU A 87 -6.80 -10.66 16.31
CA LEU A 87 -5.80 -11.08 15.33
C LEU A 87 -4.42 -11.17 15.97
N ARG A 88 -4.03 -10.16 16.77
CA ARG A 88 -2.75 -10.18 17.50
C ARG A 88 -2.68 -11.39 18.42
N ASP A 89 -3.73 -11.65 19.18
CA ASP A 89 -3.78 -12.75 20.15
C ASP A 89 -3.77 -14.11 19.43
N LEU A 90 -4.58 -14.28 18.38
CA LEU A 90 -4.61 -15.49 17.56
C LEU A 90 -3.27 -15.78 16.87
N LEU A 91 -2.57 -14.73 16.43
CA LEU A 91 -1.28 -14.83 15.73
C LEU A 91 -0.09 -14.75 16.70
N GLY A 92 -0.32 -14.86 18.01
CA GLY A 92 0.74 -14.94 19.01
C GLY A 92 1.63 -13.70 19.08
N ASP A 93 1.02 -12.52 19.12
CA ASP A 93 1.67 -11.20 19.08
C ASP A 93 2.47 -10.94 17.78
N PHE A 94 1.97 -11.52 16.68
CA PHE A 94 2.58 -11.49 15.36
C PHE A 94 3.97 -12.15 15.29
N GLU A 95 4.28 -13.07 16.20
CA GLU A 95 5.49 -13.89 16.12
C GLU A 95 5.31 -14.98 15.04
N PRO A 96 6.09 -15.01 13.94
CA PRO A 96 5.87 -15.93 12.83
C PRO A 96 5.79 -17.41 13.24
N ALA A 97 6.70 -17.84 14.12
CA ALA A 97 6.76 -19.22 14.61
C ALA A 97 5.50 -19.66 15.39
N ARG A 98 4.82 -18.71 16.05
CA ARG A 98 3.53 -18.97 16.73
C ARG A 98 2.37 -18.89 15.75
N ALA A 99 2.38 -17.86 14.89
CA ALA A 99 1.33 -17.58 13.94
C ALA A 99 1.09 -18.71 12.94
N GLN A 100 2.13 -19.44 12.52
CA GLN A 100 1.98 -20.58 11.60
C GLN A 100 1.14 -21.73 12.16
N GLY A 101 0.99 -21.83 13.49
CA GLY A 101 0.16 -22.82 14.16
C GLY A 101 -1.32 -22.43 14.28
N ALA A 102 -1.69 -21.21 13.89
CA ALA A 102 -3.07 -20.74 14.02
C ALA A 102 -4.02 -21.50 13.07
N ALA A 103 -5.21 -21.84 13.57
CA ALA A 103 -6.21 -22.55 12.79
C ALA A 103 -6.75 -21.66 11.65
N PRO A 104 -6.72 -22.11 10.37
CA PRO A 104 -7.21 -21.30 9.25
C PRO A 104 -8.67 -20.84 9.39
N ALA A 105 -9.52 -21.65 10.01
CA ALA A 105 -10.93 -21.32 10.22
C ALA A 105 -11.11 -20.17 11.22
N SER A 106 -10.33 -20.15 12.31
CA SER A 106 -10.34 -19.08 13.30
C SER A 106 -9.83 -17.77 12.69
N LEU A 107 -8.75 -17.83 11.90
CA LEU A 107 -8.23 -16.65 11.22
C LEU A 107 -9.22 -16.10 10.18
N ARG A 108 -9.87 -16.98 9.41
CA ARG A 108 -10.93 -16.59 8.46
C ARG A 108 -12.09 -15.87 9.17
N ALA A 109 -12.48 -16.30 10.37
CA ALA A 109 -13.57 -15.67 11.11
C ALA A 109 -13.27 -14.19 11.45
N LEU A 110 -12.00 -13.86 11.65
CA LEU A 110 -11.53 -12.49 11.89
C LEU A 110 -11.31 -11.67 10.60
N LEU A 111 -11.44 -12.31 9.43
CA LEU A 111 -11.24 -11.69 8.10
C LEU A 111 -12.53 -11.78 7.27
N PRO A 112 -13.66 -11.20 7.72
CA PRO A 112 -14.95 -11.36 7.06
C PRO A 112 -14.95 -10.77 5.65
N GLY A 113 -15.68 -11.39 4.73
CA GLY A 113 -15.72 -10.97 3.32
C GLY A 113 -15.38 -12.11 2.36
N THR A 114 -15.56 -11.86 1.07
CA THR A 114 -15.43 -12.89 0.01
C THR A 114 -14.01 -13.41 -0.15
N THR A 115 -13.00 -12.60 0.19
CA THR A 115 -11.58 -12.98 0.07
C THR A 115 -11.02 -13.65 1.32
N GLY A 116 -11.77 -13.71 2.44
CA GLY A 116 -11.27 -14.12 3.76
C GLY A 116 -10.60 -15.49 3.83
N GLY A 117 -11.11 -16.46 3.07
CA GLY A 117 -10.47 -17.78 2.99
C GLY A 117 -9.11 -17.73 2.29
N GLY A 118 -8.96 -16.91 1.24
CA GLY A 118 -7.69 -16.71 0.53
C GLY A 118 -6.71 -15.91 1.36
N ASP A 119 -7.17 -14.83 1.99
CA ASP A 119 -6.38 -13.95 2.84
C ASP A 119 -5.81 -14.69 4.06
N ALA A 120 -6.62 -15.52 4.73
CA ALA A 120 -6.15 -16.36 5.85
C ALA A 120 -5.04 -17.33 5.42
N ARG A 121 -5.18 -17.98 4.25
CA ARG A 121 -4.13 -18.86 3.72
C ARG A 121 -2.86 -18.09 3.38
N ALA A 122 -2.98 -16.89 2.82
CA ALA A 122 -1.82 -16.06 2.49
C ALA A 122 -1.05 -15.65 3.76
N ILE A 123 -1.76 -15.20 4.81
CA ILE A 123 -1.15 -14.85 6.11
C ILE A 123 -0.43 -16.06 6.71
N LEU A 124 -1.04 -17.25 6.73
CA LEU A 124 -0.38 -18.44 7.27
C LEU A 124 0.83 -18.89 6.43
N ALA A 125 0.76 -18.76 5.10
CA ALA A 125 1.91 -19.05 4.23
C ALA A 125 3.09 -18.11 4.50
N TRP A 126 2.81 -16.83 4.75
CA TRP A 126 3.82 -15.87 5.19
C TRP A 126 4.39 -16.21 6.56
N ALA A 127 3.55 -16.55 7.54
CA ALA A 127 4.00 -16.95 8.87
C ALA A 127 4.98 -18.14 8.79
N ALA A 128 4.64 -19.17 8.02
CA ALA A 128 5.50 -20.33 7.82
C ALA A 128 6.83 -19.97 7.12
N THR A 129 6.78 -19.14 6.07
CA THR A 129 7.99 -18.69 5.35
C THR A 129 8.93 -17.91 6.27
N LEU A 130 8.38 -16.99 7.06
CA LEU A 130 9.15 -16.14 7.96
C LEU A 130 9.70 -16.93 9.17
N ALA A 131 8.93 -17.90 9.69
CA ALA A 131 9.39 -18.80 10.74
C ALA A 131 10.59 -19.65 10.29
N ASP A 132 10.54 -20.22 9.09
CA ASP A 132 11.66 -20.98 8.49
C ASP A 132 12.91 -20.09 8.26
N LEU A 133 12.72 -18.80 7.98
CA LEU A 133 13.83 -17.84 7.91
C LEU A 133 14.40 -17.53 9.30
N ASP A 134 13.55 -17.33 10.32
CA ASP A 134 13.99 -17.13 11.71
C ASP A 134 14.81 -18.31 12.24
N GLU A 135 14.37 -19.55 11.98
CA GLU A 135 15.11 -20.77 12.35
C GLU A 135 16.52 -20.82 11.73
N ARG A 136 16.64 -20.33 10.49
CA ARG A 136 17.91 -20.21 9.76
C ARG A 136 18.69 -18.92 10.09
N ARG A 137 18.20 -18.10 11.02
CA ARG A 137 18.75 -16.77 11.36
C ARG A 137 18.90 -15.85 10.14
N ALA A 138 17.95 -15.91 9.22
CA ALA A 138 17.90 -15.11 8.01
C ALA A 138 16.76 -14.08 8.07
N SER A 139 16.95 -12.93 7.42
CA SER A 139 15.91 -11.90 7.28
C SER A 139 15.33 -11.93 5.88
N TYR A 140 13.99 -11.94 5.77
CA TYR A 140 13.33 -11.72 4.48
C TYR A 140 13.69 -10.34 3.91
N TYR A 141 13.82 -9.35 4.78
CA TYR A 141 14.02 -7.96 4.37
C TYR A 141 15.43 -7.69 3.84
N ASP A 142 16.45 -8.46 4.27
CA ASP A 142 17.79 -8.39 3.66
C ASP A 142 17.74 -8.74 2.17
N GLY A 143 16.89 -9.71 1.80
CA GLY A 143 16.63 -10.04 0.41
C GLY A 143 15.94 -8.90 -0.36
N VAL A 144 15.02 -8.17 0.29
CA VAL A 144 14.37 -6.99 -0.29
C VAL A 144 15.41 -5.91 -0.57
N ILE A 145 16.33 -5.66 0.37
CA ILE A 145 17.43 -4.71 0.22
C ILE A 145 18.36 -5.13 -0.92
N GLU A 146 18.71 -6.42 -1.02
CA GLU A 146 19.54 -6.94 -2.11
C GLU A 146 18.87 -6.77 -3.49
N LEU A 147 17.56 -7.03 -3.57
CA LEU A 147 16.76 -6.81 -4.78
C LEU A 147 16.74 -5.33 -5.16
N ALA A 148 16.48 -4.45 -4.19
CA ALA A 148 16.44 -3.02 -4.39
C ALA A 148 17.78 -2.48 -4.92
N ASN A 149 18.90 -2.92 -4.33
CA ASN A 149 20.24 -2.58 -4.80
C ASN A 149 20.54 -3.12 -6.21
N THR A 150 20.04 -4.31 -6.54
CA THR A 150 20.15 -4.88 -7.90
C THR A 150 19.39 -4.04 -8.92
N LEU A 151 18.18 -3.58 -8.59
CA LEU A 151 17.38 -2.70 -9.44
C LEU A 151 18.07 -1.33 -9.62
N ARG A 152 18.62 -0.74 -8.56
CA ARG A 152 19.41 0.50 -8.65
C ARG A 152 20.61 0.37 -9.59
N ARG A 153 21.39 -0.72 -9.48
CA ARG A 153 22.53 -0.96 -10.39
C ARG A 153 22.09 -1.09 -11.85
N ARG A 154 20.95 -1.75 -12.11
CA ARG A 154 20.39 -1.88 -13.46
C ARG A 154 19.84 -0.58 -14.02
N ALA A 155 19.27 0.27 -13.16
CA ALA A 155 18.83 1.60 -13.56
C ALA A 155 20.04 2.47 -13.94
N ALA A 156 21.08 2.48 -13.10
CA ALA A 156 22.33 3.20 -13.36
C ALA A 156 23.01 2.76 -14.67
N SER A 157 23.04 1.45 -14.97
CA SER A 157 23.65 0.96 -16.22
C SER A 157 22.84 1.30 -17.49
N ARG A 158 21.61 1.79 -17.33
CA ARG A 158 20.70 2.19 -18.41
C ARG A 158 20.38 3.69 -18.40
N ASP A 159 21.05 4.47 -17.54
CA ASP A 159 20.79 5.90 -17.33
C ASP A 159 19.32 6.21 -17.00
N ILE A 160 18.69 5.35 -16.20
CA ILE A 160 17.31 5.53 -15.72
C ILE A 160 17.35 6.17 -14.33
N GLU A 161 16.75 7.35 -14.19
CA GLU A 161 16.57 8.01 -12.90
C GLU A 161 15.61 7.20 -12.01
N LEU A 162 16.12 6.73 -10.87
CA LEU A 162 15.39 5.87 -9.95
C LEU A 162 15.45 6.41 -8.52
N SER A 163 14.50 7.28 -8.17
CA SER A 163 14.25 7.68 -6.78
C SER A 163 13.74 6.49 -5.95
N ASP A 164 13.73 6.62 -4.63
CA ASP A 164 13.30 5.55 -3.72
C ASP A 164 11.82 5.17 -3.91
N GLU A 165 10.99 6.11 -4.31
CA GLU A 165 9.57 5.90 -4.57
C GLU A 165 9.36 5.20 -5.90
N LYS A 166 10.14 5.54 -6.93
CA LYS A 166 10.16 4.79 -8.20
C LYS A 166 10.75 3.39 -8.00
N LEU A 167 11.73 3.24 -7.10
CA LEU A 167 12.31 1.95 -6.70
C LEU A 167 11.28 1.05 -6.02
N MET A 168 10.45 1.60 -5.13
CA MET A 168 9.33 0.87 -4.51
C MET A 168 8.45 0.21 -5.57
N LEU A 169 8.05 0.98 -6.60
CA LEU A 169 7.22 0.46 -7.69
C LEU A 169 7.92 -0.67 -8.44
N CYS A 170 9.23 -0.56 -8.66
CA CYS A 170 10.00 -1.61 -9.33
C CYS A 170 10.12 -2.88 -8.49
N VAL A 171 10.35 -2.75 -7.18
CA VAL A 171 10.38 -3.87 -6.24
C VAL A 171 9.01 -4.57 -6.19
N VAL A 172 7.93 -3.80 -6.07
CA VAL A 172 6.55 -4.33 -6.13
C VAL A 172 6.33 -5.06 -7.45
N GLY A 173 6.61 -4.42 -8.59
CA GLY A 173 6.44 -5.01 -9.90
C GLY A 173 7.22 -6.32 -10.08
N HIS A 174 8.40 -6.43 -9.47
CA HIS A 174 9.18 -7.66 -9.49
C HIS A 174 8.53 -8.78 -8.64
N LEU A 175 8.03 -8.46 -7.45
CA LEU A 175 7.63 -9.44 -6.44
C LEU A 175 6.16 -9.89 -6.49
N ILE A 176 5.30 -9.30 -7.32
CA ILE A 176 3.88 -9.69 -7.39
C ILE A 176 3.61 -11.05 -8.07
N ASP A 177 4.63 -11.65 -8.70
CA ASP A 177 4.57 -12.94 -9.38
C ASP A 177 5.87 -13.75 -9.13
N GLU A 178 5.94 -15.01 -9.57
CA GLU A 178 7.14 -15.87 -9.42
C GLU A 178 8.36 -15.28 -10.13
N PRO A 179 9.57 -15.27 -9.53
CA PRO A 179 10.76 -14.65 -10.09
C PRO A 179 10.96 -14.96 -11.58
N PRO A 180 11.29 -13.96 -12.42
CA PRO A 180 11.48 -14.19 -13.85
C PRO A 180 12.52 -15.29 -14.08
N LYS A 181 12.26 -16.22 -15.03
CA LYS A 181 13.17 -17.33 -15.32
C LYS A 181 14.60 -16.84 -15.61
N ARG A 182 14.70 -15.77 -16.39
CA ARG A 182 15.95 -15.09 -16.78
C ARG A 182 16.22 -13.88 -15.89
N TRP A 183 16.25 -14.08 -14.57
CA TRP A 183 16.65 -13.09 -13.59
C TRP A 183 18.03 -13.42 -13.02
N ASP A 184 18.99 -12.53 -13.29
CA ASP A 184 20.34 -12.52 -12.73
C ASP A 184 20.39 -11.55 -11.54
N GLY A 185 19.98 -12.04 -10.37
CA GLY A 185 19.82 -11.29 -9.13
C GLY A 185 19.16 -12.16 -8.04
N PRO A 186 18.88 -11.60 -6.86
CA PRO A 186 18.29 -12.35 -5.75
C PRO A 186 16.91 -12.89 -6.11
N ARG A 187 16.63 -14.14 -5.69
CA ARG A 187 15.38 -14.86 -5.98
C ARG A 187 14.47 -14.88 -4.76
N LEU A 188 13.87 -13.74 -4.45
CA LEU A 188 12.86 -13.67 -3.40
C LEU A 188 11.56 -14.31 -3.87
N GLY A 189 10.89 -15.03 -2.96
CA GLY A 189 9.56 -15.53 -3.22
C GLY A 189 8.58 -14.39 -3.49
N LYS A 190 7.57 -14.66 -4.33
CA LYS A 190 6.50 -13.70 -4.61
C LYS A 190 5.74 -13.32 -3.34
N LEU A 191 5.10 -12.15 -3.34
CA LEU A 191 4.25 -11.69 -2.25
C LEU A 191 2.93 -12.47 -2.24
N ALA A 192 2.87 -13.54 -1.45
CA ALA A 192 1.70 -14.42 -1.39
C ALA A 192 0.44 -13.62 -1.01
N GLY A 193 -0.61 -13.77 -1.83
CA GLY A 193 -1.89 -13.07 -1.63
C GLY A 193 -1.91 -11.59 -2.01
N MET A 194 -0.83 -11.05 -2.57
CA MET A 194 -0.73 -9.62 -2.88
C MET A 194 -0.53 -9.38 -4.38
N ARG A 195 -1.50 -8.72 -4.99
CA ARG A 195 -1.31 -8.03 -6.29
C ARG A 195 -0.74 -6.62 -6.05
N PHE A 196 -0.45 -5.91 -7.13
CA PHE A 196 0.29 -4.64 -7.07
C PHE A 196 -0.22 -3.63 -6.01
N PRO A 197 -1.54 -3.37 -5.86
CA PRO A 197 -2.00 -2.42 -4.85
C PRO A 197 -1.75 -2.89 -3.41
N LEU A 198 -1.94 -4.18 -3.11
CA LEU A 198 -1.68 -4.71 -1.76
C LEU A 198 -0.18 -4.83 -1.47
N ALA A 199 0.62 -5.16 -2.49
CA ALA A 199 2.07 -5.14 -2.37
C ALA A 199 2.58 -3.73 -2.09
N SER A 200 2.00 -2.71 -2.73
CA SER A 200 2.31 -1.30 -2.42
C SER A 200 1.93 -0.94 -0.99
N GLU A 201 0.76 -1.37 -0.51
CA GLU A 201 0.35 -1.21 0.89
C GLU A 201 1.33 -1.87 1.87
N PHE A 202 1.77 -3.10 1.55
CA PHE A 202 2.74 -3.84 2.34
C PHE A 202 4.05 -3.07 2.52
N PHE A 203 4.62 -2.52 1.45
CA PHE A 203 5.85 -1.71 1.56
C PHE A 203 5.62 -0.37 2.27
N ARG A 204 4.45 0.28 2.09
CA ARG A 204 4.11 1.48 2.86
C ARG A 204 4.01 1.21 4.36
N ASN A 205 3.49 0.06 4.76
CA ASN A 205 3.47 -0.40 6.15
C ASN A 205 4.88 -0.71 6.70
N LEU A 206 5.89 -0.86 5.84
CA LEU A 206 7.32 -0.98 6.22
C LEU A 206 8.06 0.37 6.18
N GLY A 207 7.33 1.46 5.93
CA GLY A 207 7.87 2.82 5.89
C GLY A 207 8.30 3.29 4.50
N TRP A 208 8.09 2.52 3.43
CA TRP A 208 8.38 3.05 2.09
C TRP A 208 7.41 4.17 1.76
N ASN A 209 7.95 5.28 1.27
CA ASN A 209 7.14 6.33 0.66
C ASN A 209 6.66 5.87 -0.71
N GLY A 210 5.37 6.00 -0.99
CA GLY A 210 4.88 5.68 -2.32
C GLY A 210 3.37 5.77 -2.46
N PHE A 211 2.93 5.49 -3.67
CA PHE A 211 1.54 5.67 -4.09
C PHE A 211 0.93 4.33 -4.47
N LYS A 212 -0.24 4.00 -3.91
CA LYS A 212 -0.96 2.74 -4.11
C LYS A 212 -2.11 2.94 -5.10
N PRO A 213 -2.00 2.40 -6.32
CA PRO A 213 -2.98 2.65 -7.38
C PRO A 213 -4.19 1.73 -7.23
N ASP A 214 -5.02 1.97 -6.21
CA ASP A 214 -6.24 1.19 -5.99
C ASP A 214 -7.40 1.68 -6.88
N ARG A 215 -8.52 0.94 -6.87
CA ARG A 215 -9.68 1.27 -7.72
C ARG A 215 -10.32 2.64 -7.43
N HIS A 216 -10.16 3.18 -6.22
CA HIS A 216 -10.68 4.49 -5.84
C HIS A 216 -9.76 5.58 -6.37
N VAL A 217 -8.46 5.42 -6.14
CA VAL A 217 -7.41 6.28 -6.70
C VAL A 217 -7.48 6.34 -8.22
N ILE A 218 -7.43 5.19 -8.91
CA ILE A 218 -7.43 5.10 -10.38
C ILE A 218 -8.63 5.84 -10.96
N ARG A 219 -9.82 5.63 -10.38
CA ARG A 219 -11.06 6.27 -10.83
C ARG A 219 -10.97 7.80 -10.72
N LEU A 220 -10.49 8.30 -9.59
CA LEU A 220 -10.41 9.74 -9.34
C LEU A 220 -9.33 10.41 -10.19
N LEU A 221 -8.15 9.78 -10.36
CA LEU A 221 -7.10 10.29 -11.23
C LEU A 221 -7.55 10.36 -12.70
N ASN A 222 -8.29 9.36 -13.19
CA ASN A 222 -8.87 9.40 -14.53
C ASN A 222 -9.86 10.54 -14.74
N ARG A 223 -10.58 10.93 -13.69
CA ARG A 223 -11.54 12.05 -13.76
C ARG A 223 -10.84 13.40 -13.69
N TRP A 224 -9.83 13.53 -12.84
CA TRP A 224 -9.22 14.84 -12.55
C TRP A 224 -8.08 15.19 -13.50
N VAL A 225 -7.23 14.22 -13.83
CA VAL A 225 -5.94 14.47 -14.49
C VAL A 225 -5.58 13.43 -15.57
N PRO A 226 -6.50 13.10 -16.51
CA PRO A 226 -6.24 12.08 -17.53
C PRO A 226 -4.98 12.36 -18.35
N ASN A 227 -4.72 13.64 -18.67
CA ASN A 227 -3.53 14.04 -19.41
C ASN A 227 -2.23 13.74 -18.64
N ILE A 228 -2.22 13.92 -17.30
CA ILE A 228 -1.03 13.60 -16.48
C ILE A 228 -0.81 12.09 -16.45
N VAL A 229 -1.89 11.31 -16.37
CA VAL A 229 -1.81 9.84 -16.43
C VAL A 229 -1.19 9.39 -17.75
N GLU A 230 -1.59 9.97 -18.88
CA GLU A 230 -1.05 9.65 -20.20
C GLU A 230 0.44 10.03 -20.33
N GLN A 231 0.84 11.19 -19.78
CA GLN A 231 2.23 11.65 -19.79
C GLN A 231 3.22 10.72 -19.08
N GLN A 232 2.75 9.79 -18.23
CA GLN A 232 3.64 8.86 -17.52
C GLN A 232 4.13 7.69 -18.39
N ALA A 233 3.65 7.55 -19.63
CA ALA A 233 3.92 6.37 -20.46
C ALA A 233 5.42 6.03 -20.61
N ASP A 234 6.26 7.03 -20.88
CA ASP A 234 7.69 6.83 -21.09
C ASP A 234 8.41 6.43 -19.79
N SER A 235 8.10 7.11 -18.68
CA SER A 235 8.59 6.75 -17.35
C SER A 235 8.19 5.33 -16.97
N VAL A 236 6.94 4.92 -17.23
CA VAL A 236 6.48 3.55 -17.00
C VAL A 236 7.27 2.56 -17.84
N ASN A 237 7.49 2.83 -19.12
CA ASN A 237 8.27 1.96 -20.00
C ASN A 237 9.69 1.74 -19.48
N ALA A 238 10.35 2.82 -19.03
CA ALA A 238 11.68 2.75 -18.44
C ALA A 238 11.69 1.89 -17.17
N LEU A 239 10.80 2.16 -16.21
CA LEU A 239 10.75 1.46 -14.92
C LEU A 239 10.35 -0.02 -15.06
N VAL A 240 9.37 -0.32 -15.90
CA VAL A 240 8.89 -1.69 -16.15
C VAL A 240 10.03 -2.58 -16.67
N SER A 241 10.90 -2.03 -17.52
CA SER A 241 12.08 -2.74 -18.06
C SER A 241 13.07 -3.19 -16.98
N LEU A 242 13.05 -2.59 -15.78
CA LEU A 242 13.92 -2.94 -14.67
C LEU A 242 13.41 -4.16 -13.90
N THR A 243 12.09 -4.33 -13.83
CA THR A 243 11.44 -5.34 -12.99
C THR A 243 11.62 -6.76 -13.51
N GLY A 244 12.01 -6.93 -14.77
CA GLY A 244 12.01 -8.23 -15.46
C GLY A 244 10.60 -8.76 -15.74
N ARG A 245 9.56 -7.95 -15.56
CA ARG A 245 8.16 -8.23 -15.88
C ARG A 245 7.54 -7.12 -16.68
N GLU A 246 6.97 -7.46 -17.83
CA GLU A 246 6.34 -6.48 -18.71
C GLU A 246 4.84 -6.75 -18.87
N THR A 247 4.13 -6.95 -17.76
CA THR A 247 2.69 -7.22 -17.79
C THR A 247 1.88 -5.93 -17.87
N GLY A 248 0.66 -6.03 -18.43
CA GLY A 248 -0.28 -4.90 -18.49
C GLY A 248 -0.66 -4.37 -17.10
N GLU A 249 -0.82 -5.25 -16.11
CA GLU A 249 -1.13 -4.86 -14.73
C GLU A 249 -0.02 -4.01 -14.08
N VAL A 250 1.25 -4.41 -14.22
CA VAL A 250 2.38 -3.63 -13.68
C VAL A 250 2.46 -2.27 -14.36
N ARG A 251 2.33 -2.23 -15.69
CA ARG A 251 2.34 -0.99 -16.47
C ARG A 251 1.22 -0.05 -16.03
N GLU A 252 0.00 -0.57 -15.91
CA GLU A 252 -1.16 0.23 -15.50
C GLU A 252 -1.00 0.76 -14.08
N ALA A 253 -0.61 -0.10 -13.13
CA ALA A 253 -0.43 0.29 -11.73
C ALA A 253 0.66 1.38 -11.60
N MET A 254 1.83 1.17 -12.19
CA MET A 254 2.91 2.17 -12.18
C MET A 254 2.47 3.51 -12.78
N LYS A 255 1.69 3.48 -13.86
CA LYS A 255 1.18 4.70 -14.52
C LYS A 255 0.38 5.56 -13.55
N TYR A 256 -0.55 4.95 -12.81
CA TYR A 256 -1.36 5.69 -11.84
C TYR A 256 -0.59 6.07 -10.57
N SER A 257 0.35 5.23 -10.11
CA SER A 257 1.22 5.62 -9.00
C SER A 257 2.05 6.85 -9.33
N LEU A 258 2.68 6.89 -10.52
CA LEU A 258 3.47 8.04 -10.97
C LEU A 258 2.60 9.28 -11.19
N ALA A 259 1.39 9.12 -11.73
CA ALA A 259 0.46 10.25 -11.88
C ALA A 259 0.03 10.81 -10.52
N GLY A 260 -0.22 9.94 -9.54
CA GLY A 260 -0.49 10.33 -8.15
C GLY A 260 0.67 11.11 -7.54
N MET A 261 1.91 10.61 -7.69
CA MET A 261 3.12 11.30 -7.25
C MET A 261 3.30 12.67 -7.92
N ALA A 262 2.99 12.77 -9.22
CA ALA A 262 3.14 14.00 -9.98
C ALA A 262 2.19 15.12 -9.53
N ILE A 263 1.02 14.77 -8.98
CA ILE A 263 0.06 15.74 -8.45
C ILE A 263 0.21 15.97 -6.94
N SER A 264 1.09 15.24 -6.25
CA SER A 264 1.28 15.43 -4.82
C SER A 264 1.92 16.79 -4.50
N PRO A 265 1.35 17.58 -3.57
CA PRO A 265 1.88 18.89 -3.21
C PRO A 265 3.13 18.82 -2.31
N THR A 266 3.40 17.64 -1.73
CA THR A 266 4.57 17.38 -0.88
C THR A 266 5.27 16.11 -1.34
N SER A 267 6.46 15.85 -0.82
CA SER A 267 7.15 14.59 -1.04
C SER A 267 6.54 13.41 -0.27
N ASN A 268 5.55 13.62 0.62
CA ASN A 268 4.88 12.52 1.31
C ASN A 268 3.74 11.95 0.45
N TYR A 269 4.09 11.11 -0.53
CA TYR A 269 3.12 10.52 -1.46
C TYR A 269 2.16 9.57 -0.77
N SER A 270 2.60 8.87 0.29
CA SER A 270 1.73 8.04 1.12
C SER A 270 0.59 8.85 1.74
N ARG A 271 0.84 10.09 2.17
CA ARG A 271 -0.22 10.99 2.63
C ARG A 271 -1.20 11.32 1.52
N THR A 272 -0.71 11.80 0.37
CA THR A 272 -1.59 12.17 -0.75
C THR A 272 -2.45 10.99 -1.21
N ASP A 273 -1.87 9.79 -1.30
CA ASP A 273 -2.60 8.56 -1.61
C ASP A 273 -3.74 8.30 -0.60
N ASN A 274 -3.44 8.38 0.70
CA ASN A 274 -4.43 8.17 1.76
C ASN A 274 -5.58 9.18 1.67
N LEU A 275 -5.30 10.43 1.34
CA LEU A 275 -6.34 11.46 1.15
C LEU A 275 -7.26 11.14 -0.03
N ILE A 276 -6.68 10.81 -1.18
CA ILE A 276 -7.44 10.48 -2.39
C ILE A 276 -8.27 9.21 -2.16
N TRP A 277 -7.69 8.21 -1.50
CA TRP A 277 -8.39 6.98 -1.14
C TRP A 277 -9.55 7.25 -0.18
N LEU A 278 -9.33 8.00 0.91
CA LEU A 278 -10.37 8.39 1.87
C LEU A 278 -11.53 9.10 1.18
N LEU A 279 -11.21 10.06 0.31
CA LEU A 279 -12.18 10.78 -0.49
C LEU A 279 -13.00 9.84 -1.36
N GLY A 280 -12.35 8.99 -2.16
CA GLY A 280 -13.02 8.07 -3.08
C GLY A 280 -13.76 6.92 -2.41
N ALA A 281 -13.45 6.61 -1.14
CA ALA A 281 -14.15 5.61 -0.34
C ALA A 281 -15.40 6.19 0.34
N ASN A 282 -15.36 7.46 0.75
CA ASN A 282 -16.38 8.03 1.64
C ASN A 282 -17.26 9.11 1.00
N ALA A 283 -16.69 10.04 0.22
CA ALA A 283 -17.42 11.20 -0.33
C ALA A 283 -17.61 11.13 -1.85
N GLU A 284 -16.57 10.80 -2.60
CA GLU A 284 -16.56 10.77 -4.07
C GLU A 284 -16.72 9.33 -4.58
N LYS A 285 -17.83 8.70 -4.17
CA LYS A 285 -18.14 7.30 -4.51
C LYS A 285 -18.51 7.14 -5.98
N LYS A 286 -18.27 5.95 -6.53
CA LYS A 286 -18.59 5.61 -7.94
C LYS A 286 -20.04 5.96 -8.30
N GLY A 287 -20.23 6.79 -9.33
CA GLY A 287 -21.52 7.23 -9.82
C GLY A 287 -22.17 8.35 -9.00
N ARG A 288 -21.44 8.91 -8.03
CA ARG A 288 -21.86 10.02 -7.16
C ARG A 288 -20.75 11.07 -7.01
N GLU A 289 -19.81 11.09 -7.94
CA GLU A 289 -18.72 12.06 -7.95
C GLU A 289 -19.26 13.48 -8.23
N SER A 290 -18.77 14.45 -7.48
CA SER A 290 -19.07 15.87 -7.67
C SER A 290 -18.24 16.49 -8.79
N ASP A 291 -18.61 17.70 -9.21
CA ASP A 291 -17.83 18.53 -10.16
C ASP A 291 -16.78 19.40 -9.44
N THR A 292 -16.54 19.14 -8.15
CA THR A 292 -15.53 19.85 -7.36
C THR A 292 -14.14 19.62 -7.95
N ARG A 293 -13.36 20.70 -8.09
CA ARG A 293 -11.97 20.63 -8.53
C ARG A 293 -11.06 20.41 -7.33
N TYR A 294 -10.55 19.20 -7.20
CA TYR A 294 -9.56 18.83 -6.18
C TYR A 294 -8.11 19.01 -6.64
N VAL A 295 -7.88 19.36 -7.90
CA VAL A 295 -6.54 19.57 -8.46
C VAL A 295 -6.47 20.99 -9.02
N LYS A 296 -5.51 21.76 -8.52
CA LYS A 296 -5.22 23.13 -8.96
C LYS A 296 -4.26 23.12 -10.15
N PRO A 297 -4.35 24.09 -11.08
CA PRO A 297 -3.41 24.26 -12.19
C PRO A 297 -1.94 24.26 -11.74
#